data_AF-A0A419X3W2-F1
#
_entry.id   AF-A0A419X3W2-F1
#
_cell.length_a   1.000
_cell.length_b   1.000
_cell.length_c   1.000
_cell.angle_alpha   90.00
_cell.angle_beta   90.00
_cell.angle_gamma   90.00
#
_symmetry.space_group_name_H-M   'P 1'
#
loop_
_entity.id
_entity.type
_entity.pdbx_description
1 polymer ?
#
loop_
_entity_poly.entity_id
_entity_poly.type
_entity_poly.pdbx_seq_one_letter_code
_entity_poly.pdbx_strand_id
1 'polypeptide(L)'
;MKKGEVLQLEQALQAVGNLRGVKFAYAVSKNMRTVKNECDDIRKSIEPSKEWQEVEKQQREINLEYCKKDNEGSPVPSAQGQFIILPEHKDAHKKKMDALKEEKKELFEIREKQIEDYNKSLDDEVEIKLHKINQDDIPEDITASQLEGIFDMVE
;
A
#
# COMPACT_ATOMS: atom_id res chain seq x y z
N MET A 1 6.11 -17.42 -8.12
CA MET A 1 5.26 -16.26 -8.42
C MET A 1 6.05 -15.01 -8.10
N LYS A 2 5.80 -13.89 -8.78
CA LYS A 2 6.48 -12.62 -8.51
C LYS A 2 6.08 -12.06 -7.15
N LYS A 3 6.95 -11.32 -6.48
CA LYS A 3 6.61 -10.65 -5.20
C LYS A 3 5.36 -9.77 -5.32
N GLY A 4 5.21 -9.05 -6.43
CA GLY A 4 4.00 -8.28 -6.72
C GLY A 4 2.72 -9.14 -6.77
N GLU A 5 2.80 -10.34 -7.34
CA GLU A 5 1.69 -11.30 -7.38
C GLU A 5 1.36 -11.85 -5.98
N VAL A 6 2.35 -12.01 -5.09
CA VAL A 6 2.11 -12.42 -3.69
C VAL A 6 1.28 -11.36 -2.96
N LEU A 7 1.60 -10.07 -3.14
CA LEU A 7 0.83 -8.96 -2.56
C LEU A 7 -0.62 -8.94 -3.10
N GLN A 8 -0.80 -9.19 -4.39
CA GLN A 8 -2.12 -9.28 -5.02
C GLN A 8 -2.92 -10.47 -4.46
N LEU A 9 -2.27 -11.63 -4.31
CA LEU A 9 -2.89 -12.83 -3.75
C LEU A 9 -3.36 -12.62 -2.31
N GLU A 10 -2.58 -11.92 -1.47
CA GLU A 10 -3.02 -11.59 -0.11
C GLU A 10 -4.29 -10.74 -0.11
N GLN A 11 -4.39 -9.74 -1.00
CA GLN A 11 -5.62 -8.93 -1.15
C GLN A 11 -6.81 -9.79 -1.62
N ALA A 12 -6.59 -10.68 -2.58
CA ALA A 12 -7.61 -11.59 -3.06
C ALA A 12 -8.11 -12.54 -1.97
N LEU A 13 -7.19 -13.12 -1.19
CA LEU A 13 -7.53 -13.97 -0.04
C LEU A 13 -8.33 -13.19 1.02
N GLN A 14 -8.05 -11.91 1.23
CA GLN A 14 -8.83 -11.06 2.14
C GLN A 14 -10.24 -10.81 1.60
N ALA A 15 -10.37 -10.57 0.30
CA ALA A 15 -11.64 -10.31 -0.37
C ALA A 15 -12.61 -11.51 -0.36
N VAL A 16 -12.10 -12.74 -0.16
CA VAL A 16 -12.90 -13.96 -0.03
C VAL A 16 -12.96 -14.50 1.41
N GLY A 17 -12.28 -13.84 2.35
CA GLY A 17 -12.12 -14.35 3.72
C GLY A 17 -13.42 -14.43 4.53
N ASN A 18 -14.51 -13.82 4.06
CA ASN A 18 -15.82 -13.84 4.68
C ASN A 18 -16.79 -14.87 4.04
N LEU A 19 -16.40 -15.55 2.96
CA LEU A 19 -17.24 -16.57 2.32
C LEU A 19 -17.34 -17.82 3.20
N ARG A 20 -18.49 -18.49 3.13
CA ARG A 20 -18.79 -19.68 3.96
C ARG A 20 -18.26 -20.95 3.29
N GLY A 21 -18.17 -22.03 4.07
CA GLY A 21 -17.71 -23.34 3.59
C GLY A 21 -16.44 -23.77 4.34
N VAL A 22 -16.49 -24.92 5.02
CA VAL A 22 -15.44 -25.32 5.96
C VAL A 22 -14.10 -25.55 5.27
N LYS A 23 -14.10 -26.28 4.15
CA LYS A 23 -12.88 -26.58 3.39
C LYS A 23 -12.33 -25.33 2.68
N PHE A 24 -13.20 -24.52 2.08
CA PHE A 24 -12.84 -23.21 1.52
C PHE A 24 -12.18 -22.30 2.54
N ALA A 25 -12.85 -22.06 3.67
CA ALA A 25 -12.33 -21.23 4.74
C ALA A 25 -10.99 -21.77 5.28
N TYR A 26 -10.84 -23.09 5.39
CA TYR A 26 -9.58 -23.72 5.77
C TYR A 26 -8.46 -23.44 4.77
N ALA A 27 -8.72 -23.61 3.46
CA ALA A 27 -7.75 -23.38 2.41
C ALA A 27 -7.32 -21.91 2.33
N VAL A 28 -8.28 -20.98 2.33
CA VAL A 28 -8.03 -19.53 2.39
C VAL A 28 -7.20 -19.18 3.62
N SER A 29 -7.57 -19.68 4.80
CA SER A 29 -6.84 -19.42 6.04
C SER A 29 -5.42 -20.01 6.05
N LYS A 30 -5.19 -21.14 5.38
CA LYS A 30 -3.86 -21.72 5.22
C LYS A 30 -3.01 -20.85 4.30
N ASN A 31 -3.52 -20.48 3.13
CA ASN A 31 -2.80 -19.65 2.17
C ASN A 31 -2.50 -18.25 2.72
N MET A 32 -3.44 -17.65 3.45
CA MET A 32 -3.23 -16.37 4.14
C MET A 32 -2.02 -16.43 5.07
N ARG A 33 -1.89 -17.51 5.85
CA ARG A 33 -0.73 -17.72 6.73
C ARG A 33 0.56 -17.95 5.96
N THR A 34 0.49 -18.65 4.84
CA THR A 34 1.66 -18.90 3.97
C THR A 34 2.21 -17.60 3.38
N VAL A 35 1.35 -16.74 2.83
CA VAL A 35 1.78 -15.51 2.15
C VAL A 35 2.12 -14.37 3.10
N LYS A 36 1.57 -14.39 4.33
CA LYS A 36 1.67 -13.27 5.28
C LYS A 36 3.11 -12.80 5.53
N ASN A 37 4.02 -13.72 5.84
CA ASN A 37 5.39 -13.34 6.20
C ASN A 37 6.11 -12.69 5.02
N GLU A 38 5.93 -13.23 3.81
CA GLU A 38 6.51 -12.67 2.59
C GLU A 38 5.95 -11.27 2.33
N CYS A 39 4.63 -11.08 2.43
CA CYS A 39 4.01 -9.77 2.31
C CYS A 39 4.52 -8.77 3.36
N ASP A 40 4.67 -9.21 4.62
CA ASP A 40 5.17 -8.38 5.71
C ASP A 40 6.62 -7.93 5.43
N ASP A 41 7.48 -8.82 4.93
CA ASP A 41 8.87 -8.51 4.62
C ASP A 41 9.00 -7.61 3.38
N ILE A 42 8.18 -7.84 2.35
CA ILE A 42 8.06 -6.94 1.18
C ILE A 42 7.66 -5.53 1.65
N ARG A 43 6.64 -5.40 2.52
CA ARG A 43 6.20 -4.09 3.02
C ARG A 43 7.25 -3.39 3.87
N LYS A 44 7.96 -4.13 4.73
CA LYS A 44 9.04 -3.56 5.55
C LYS A 44 10.19 -3.03 4.72
N SER A 45 10.48 -3.63 3.56
CA SER A 45 11.59 -3.19 2.69
C SER A 45 11.43 -1.75 2.17
N ILE A 46 10.19 -1.26 2.10
CA ILE A 46 9.85 0.10 1.66
C ILE A 46 9.44 1.04 2.80
N GLU A 47 9.55 0.59 4.06
CA GLU A 47 9.33 1.47 5.20
C GLU A 47 10.29 2.66 5.15
N PRO A 48 9.78 3.89 5.35
CA PRO A 48 10.64 5.07 5.36
C PRO A 48 11.55 5.06 6.59
N SER A 49 12.76 5.59 6.42
CA SER A 49 13.67 5.78 7.55
C SER A 49 13.12 6.80 8.54
N LYS A 50 13.65 6.82 9.77
CA LYS A 50 13.24 7.81 10.79
C LYS A 50 13.53 9.23 10.35
N GLU A 51 14.63 9.44 9.63
CA GLU A 51 15.00 10.72 9.05
C GLU A 51 13.97 11.17 8.00
N TRP A 52 13.53 10.26 7.13
CA TRP A 52 12.48 10.56 6.16
C TRP A 52 11.14 10.87 6.82
N GLN A 53 10.77 10.16 7.88
CA GLN A 53 9.56 10.43 8.65
C GLN A 53 9.56 11.86 9.23
N GLU A 54 10.71 12.39 9.64
CA GLU A 54 10.80 13.80 10.07
C GLU A 54 10.64 14.77 8.88
N VAL A 55 11.17 14.42 7.69
CA VAL A 55 10.91 15.20 6.47
C VAL A 55 9.41 15.23 6.15
N GLU A 56 8.72 14.09 6.23
CA GLU A 56 7.26 14.01 6.00
C GLU A 56 6.46 14.85 7.00
N LYS A 57 6.91 14.90 8.25
CA LYS A 57 6.34 15.77 9.28
C LYS A 57 6.54 17.25 8.94
N GLN A 58 7.74 17.65 8.51
CA GLN A 58 8.01 19.03 8.05
C GLN A 58 7.16 19.40 6.83
N GLN A 59 7.02 18.49 5.86
CA GLN A 59 6.13 18.69 4.71
C GLN A 59 4.67 18.87 5.15
N ARG A 60 4.21 18.08 6.12
CA ARG A 60 2.87 18.20 6.69
C ARG A 60 2.68 19.54 7.39
N GLU A 61 3.65 20.02 8.16
CA GLU A 61 3.59 21.33 8.82
C GLU A 61 3.50 22.47 7.80
N ILE A 62 4.31 22.44 6.73
CA ILE A 62 4.21 23.40 5.63
C ILE A 62 2.82 23.35 4.97
N ASN A 63 2.29 22.15 4.73
CA ASN A 63 0.95 22.00 4.17
C ASN A 63 -0.14 22.55 5.11
N LEU A 64 -0.04 22.30 6.42
CA LEU A 64 -0.97 22.81 7.43
C LEU A 64 -0.94 24.33 7.54
N GLU A 65 0.23 24.95 7.36
CA GLU A 65 0.38 26.40 7.38
C GLU A 65 -0.43 27.06 6.26
N TYR A 66 -0.39 26.50 5.06
CA TYR A 66 -0.94 27.12 3.84
C TYR A 66 -2.23 26.48 3.29
N CYS A 67 -2.75 25.45 3.96
CA CYS A 67 -4.00 24.82 3.56
C CYS A 67 -5.23 25.68 3.86
N LYS A 68 -6.29 25.43 3.10
CA LYS A 68 -7.64 25.88 3.39
C LYS A 68 -8.07 25.34 4.75
N LYS A 69 -8.56 26.23 5.60
CA LYS A 69 -9.13 25.91 6.91
C LYS A 69 -10.61 26.29 6.96
N ASP A 70 -11.35 25.63 7.83
CA ASP A 70 -12.71 26.01 8.18
C ASP A 70 -12.71 27.15 9.21
N ASN A 71 -13.90 27.52 9.67
CA ASN A 71 -14.09 28.59 10.65
C ASN A 71 -13.54 28.25 12.05
N GLU A 72 -13.24 26.98 12.31
CA GLU A 72 -12.64 26.49 13.57
C GLU A 72 -11.11 26.37 13.47
N GLY A 73 -10.55 26.66 12.29
CA GLY A 73 -9.11 26.57 12.03
C GLY A 73 -8.64 25.17 11.64
N SER A 74 -9.56 24.23 11.41
CA SER A 74 -9.22 22.85 11.01
C SER A 74 -9.03 22.75 9.49
N PRO A 75 -8.09 21.92 9.00
CA PRO A 75 -7.87 21.74 7.57
C PRO A 75 -9.12 21.20 6.85
N VAL A 76 -9.45 21.77 5.71
CA VAL A 76 -10.50 21.28 4.81
C VAL A 76 -9.85 20.48 3.68
N PRO A 77 -9.90 19.13 3.71
CA PRO A 77 -9.27 18.31 2.70
C PRO A 77 -10.06 18.31 1.37
N SER A 78 -9.40 17.90 0.29
CA SER A 78 -10.05 17.58 -0.97
C SER A 78 -10.90 16.31 -0.86
N ALA A 79 -11.68 15.99 -1.90
CA ALA A 79 -12.40 14.73 -1.97
C ALA A 79 -11.48 13.49 -1.87
N GLN A 80 -10.20 13.63 -2.22
CA GLN A 80 -9.18 12.59 -2.09
C GLN A 80 -8.40 12.66 -0.76
N GLY A 81 -8.81 13.49 0.20
CA GLY A 81 -8.15 13.62 1.50
C GLY A 81 -6.87 14.47 1.50
N GLN A 82 -6.58 15.20 0.42
CA GLN A 82 -5.35 16.00 0.30
C GLN A 82 -5.54 17.42 0.85
N PHE A 83 -4.47 18.05 1.35
CA PHE A 83 -4.51 19.47 1.70
C PHE A 83 -4.80 20.34 0.49
N ILE A 84 -5.78 21.22 0.60
CA ILE A 84 -6.07 22.22 -0.44
C ILE A 84 -5.21 23.45 -0.14
N ILE A 85 -4.16 23.70 -0.92
CA ILE A 85 -3.35 24.93 -0.76
C ILE A 85 -4.09 26.10 -1.42
N LEU A 86 -4.28 27.18 -0.67
CA LEU A 86 -4.97 28.36 -1.17
C LEU A 86 -4.16 29.07 -2.28
N PRO A 87 -4.79 29.56 -3.37
CA PRO A 87 -4.08 30.21 -4.47
C PRO A 87 -3.15 31.34 -4.04
N GLU A 88 -3.57 32.17 -3.09
CA GLU A 88 -2.81 33.28 -2.51
C GLU A 88 -1.57 32.83 -1.72
N HIS A 89 -1.50 31.56 -1.32
CA HIS A 89 -0.38 30.98 -0.59
C HIS A 89 0.53 30.11 -1.46
N LYS A 90 0.16 29.89 -2.73
CA LYS A 90 0.85 28.96 -3.62
C LYS A 90 2.35 29.26 -3.76
N ASP A 91 2.72 30.53 -3.93
CA ASP A 91 4.12 30.91 -4.12
C ASP A 91 4.93 30.78 -2.82
N ALA A 92 4.35 31.16 -1.68
CA ALA A 92 5.00 31.03 -0.37
C ALA A 92 5.16 29.55 0.04
N HIS A 93 4.11 28.75 -0.16
CA HIS A 93 4.12 27.30 0.03
C HIS A 93 5.19 26.65 -0.82
N LYS A 94 5.20 26.93 -2.14
CA LYS A 94 6.20 26.40 -3.06
C LYS A 94 7.61 26.76 -2.62
N LYS A 95 7.86 28.02 -2.25
CA LYS A 95 9.18 28.46 -1.78
C LYS A 95 9.65 27.68 -0.55
N LYS A 96 8.78 27.41 0.43
CA LYS A 96 9.14 26.60 1.61
C LYS A 96 9.37 25.14 1.25
N MET A 97 8.55 24.57 0.37
CA MET A 97 8.70 23.19 -0.08
C MET A 97 10.00 22.98 -0.87
N ASP A 98 10.33 23.91 -1.78
CA ASP A 98 11.57 23.89 -2.57
C ASP A 98 12.79 24.05 -1.65
N ALA A 99 12.72 24.94 -0.63
CA ALA A 99 13.78 25.09 0.35
C ALA A 99 13.99 23.82 1.19
N LEU A 100 12.91 23.17 1.64
CA LEU A 100 12.98 21.90 2.37
C LEU A 100 13.59 20.80 1.49
N LYS A 101 13.20 20.73 0.21
CA LYS A 101 13.73 19.76 -0.74
C LYS A 101 15.23 19.95 -0.97
N GLU A 102 15.70 21.19 -1.10
CA GLU A 102 17.12 21.49 -1.25
C GLU A 102 17.90 21.18 0.04
N GLU A 103 17.37 21.54 1.22
CA GLU A 103 18.00 21.25 2.51
C GLU A 103 18.13 19.74 2.77
N LYS A 104 17.12 18.96 2.37
CA LYS A 104 17.04 17.51 2.60
C LYS A 104 17.32 16.70 1.34
N LYS A 105 18.00 17.28 0.36
CA LYS A 105 18.20 16.70 -0.98
C LYS A 105 18.68 15.24 -0.95
N GLU A 106 19.68 14.95 -0.13
CA GLU A 106 20.21 13.59 0.02
C GLU A 106 19.13 12.59 0.50
N LEU A 107 18.27 12.99 1.43
CA LEU A 107 17.18 12.13 1.91
C LEU A 107 16.12 11.91 0.81
N PHE A 108 15.86 12.91 -0.03
CA PHE A 108 14.98 12.75 -1.20
C PHE A 108 15.56 11.76 -2.20
N GLU A 109 16.85 11.88 -2.53
CA GLU A 109 17.55 10.96 -3.44
C GLU A 109 17.57 9.52 -2.89
N ILE A 110 17.84 9.35 -1.60
CA ILE A 110 17.78 8.04 -0.92
C ILE A 110 16.36 7.45 -1.01
N ARG A 111 15.33 8.25 -0.72
CA ARG A 111 13.94 7.78 -0.76
C ARG A 111 13.49 7.42 -2.18
N GLU A 112 13.84 8.24 -3.16
CA GLU A 112 13.56 7.97 -4.58
C GLU A 112 14.18 6.65 -5.02
N LYS A 113 15.47 6.45 -4.71
CA LYS A 113 16.17 5.20 -5.00
C LYS A 113 15.56 3.99 -4.28
N GLN A 114 15.18 4.12 -3.01
CA GLN A 114 14.51 3.05 -2.27
C GLN A 114 13.20 2.62 -2.96
N ILE A 115 12.41 3.59 -3.46
CA ILE A 115 11.18 3.33 -4.20
C ILE A 115 11.45 2.64 -5.53
N GLU A 116 12.46 3.09 -6.28
CA GLU A 116 12.86 2.43 -7.52
C GLU A 116 13.32 0.99 -7.31
N ASP A 117 14.19 0.76 -6.31
CA ASP A 117 14.73 -0.56 -6.01
C ASP A 117 13.62 -1.50 -5.50
N TYR A 118 12.69 -1.00 -4.69
CA TYR A 118 11.49 -1.73 -4.29
C TYR A 118 10.64 -2.13 -5.49
N ASN A 119 10.31 -1.18 -6.38
CA ASN A 119 9.48 -1.44 -7.56
C ASN A 119 10.12 -2.50 -8.48
N LYS A 120 11.45 -2.45 -8.67
CA LYS A 120 12.18 -3.48 -9.43
C LYS A 120 12.09 -4.84 -8.73
N SER A 121 12.23 -4.86 -7.41
CA SER A 121 12.18 -6.12 -6.65
C SER A 121 10.82 -6.81 -6.69
N LEU A 122 9.73 -6.09 -7.01
CA LEU A 122 8.40 -6.69 -7.15
C LEU A 122 8.31 -7.70 -8.29
N ASP A 123 9.20 -7.61 -9.27
CA ASP A 123 9.33 -8.57 -10.38
C ASP A 123 10.17 -9.81 -10.03
N ASP A 124 10.85 -9.82 -8.87
CA ASP A 124 11.62 -10.99 -8.43
C ASP A 124 10.70 -12.17 -8.14
N GLU A 125 11.15 -13.38 -8.49
CA GLU A 125 10.44 -14.61 -8.18
C GLU A 125 10.63 -15.05 -6.72
N VAL A 126 9.54 -15.51 -6.12
CA VAL A 126 9.54 -16.18 -4.81
C VAL A 126 8.76 -17.50 -4.89
N GLU A 127 9.25 -18.50 -4.15
CA GLU A 127 8.63 -19.81 -4.05
C GLU A 127 7.60 -19.82 -2.92
N ILE A 128 6.32 -19.85 -3.30
CA ILE A 128 5.19 -19.97 -2.38
C ILE A 128 4.45 -21.26 -2.66
N LYS A 129 4.35 -22.12 -1.64
CA LYS A 129 3.59 -23.38 -1.73
C LYS A 129 2.16 -23.16 -1.26
N LEU A 130 1.27 -22.93 -2.21
CA LEU A 130 -0.16 -22.76 -1.94
C LEU A 130 -0.82 -24.10 -1.61
N HIS A 131 -1.71 -24.07 -0.63
CA HIS A 131 -2.67 -25.14 -0.37
C HIS A 131 -3.77 -25.06 -1.43
N LYS A 132 -3.91 -26.15 -2.19
CA LYS A 132 -4.91 -26.27 -3.24
C LYS A 132 -6.29 -26.62 -2.68
N ILE A 133 -7.34 -26.24 -3.39
CA ILE A 133 -8.73 -26.57 -3.10
C ILE A 133 -9.41 -27.08 -4.36
N ASN A 134 -10.22 -28.12 -4.20
CA ASN A 134 -11.01 -28.66 -5.30
C ASN A 134 -12.10 -27.67 -5.74
N GLN A 135 -12.36 -27.59 -7.04
CA GLN A 135 -13.43 -26.76 -7.59
C GLN A 135 -14.81 -26.99 -6.93
N ASP A 136 -15.14 -28.22 -6.55
CA ASP A 136 -16.42 -28.57 -5.91
C ASP A 136 -16.56 -28.01 -4.48
N ASP A 137 -15.45 -27.62 -3.85
CA ASP A 137 -15.43 -27.04 -2.51
C ASP A 137 -15.48 -25.50 -2.53
N ILE A 138 -15.61 -24.88 -3.71
CA ILE A 138 -15.75 -23.43 -3.90
C ILE A 138 -17.20 -22.99 -3.63
N PRO A 139 -17.43 -21.90 -2.87
CA PRO A 139 -18.78 -21.39 -2.61
C PRO A 139 -19.50 -20.91 -3.88
N GLU A 140 -20.78 -21.23 -4.03
CA GLU A 140 -21.60 -20.83 -5.18
C GLU A 140 -21.81 -19.31 -5.29
N ASP A 141 -21.70 -18.59 -4.16
CA ASP A 141 -21.85 -17.14 -4.07
C ASP A 141 -20.57 -16.36 -4.41
N ILE A 142 -19.49 -17.05 -4.78
CA ILE A 142 -18.26 -16.40 -5.24
C ILE A 142 -18.49 -15.67 -6.55
N THR A 143 -17.98 -14.44 -6.65
CA THR A 143 -18.00 -13.68 -7.90
C THR A 143 -16.84 -14.10 -8.82
N ALA A 144 -16.97 -13.84 -10.13
CA ALA A 144 -15.90 -14.12 -11.09
C ALA A 144 -14.58 -13.41 -10.72
N SER A 145 -14.64 -12.16 -10.26
CA SER A 145 -13.45 -11.39 -9.84
C SER A 145 -12.80 -11.97 -8.59
N GLN A 146 -13.59 -12.47 -7.63
CA GLN A 146 -13.06 -13.16 -6.45
C GLN A 146 -12.39 -14.47 -6.83
N LEU A 147 -13.00 -15.26 -7.73
CA LEU A 147 -12.45 -16.52 -8.20
C LEU A 147 -11.14 -16.32 -8.97
N GLU A 148 -11.10 -15.32 -9.87
CA GLU A 148 -9.89 -14.96 -10.63
C GLU A 148 -8.72 -14.63 -9.68
N GLY A 149 -8.98 -13.88 -8.60
CA GLY A 149 -7.95 -13.52 -7.63
C GLY A 149 -7.37 -14.69 -6.83
N ILE A 150 -8.07 -15.83 -6.76
CA ILE A 150 -7.62 -17.03 -6.04
C ILE A 150 -7.42 -18.23 -6.99
N PHE A 151 -7.38 -18.01 -8.29
CA PHE A 151 -7.37 -19.09 -9.27
C PHE A 151 -6.17 -20.03 -9.09
N ASP A 152 -5.01 -19.47 -8.69
CA ASP A 152 -3.79 -20.23 -8.43
C ASP A 152 -3.89 -21.22 -7.25
N MET A 153 -4.94 -21.17 -6.43
CA MET A 153 -5.19 -22.18 -5.40
C MET A 153 -6.26 -23.20 -5.78
N VAL A 154 -6.90 -23.11 -6.94
CA VAL A 154 -7.93 -24.06 -7.37
C VAL A 154 -7.29 -25.22 -8.15
N GLU A 155 -7.82 -26.44 -7.95
CA GLU A 155 -7.46 -27.66 -8.69
C GLU A 155 -8.67 -28.53 -9.08
#